data_AF-A0A7Y5KTF4-F1
#
_entry.id   AF-A0A7Y5KTF4-F1
#
_cell.length_a   1.000
_cell.length_b   1.000
_cell.length_c   1.000
_cell.angle_alpha   90.00
_cell.angle_beta   90.00
_cell.angle_gamma   90.00
#
_symmetry.space_group_name_H-M   'P 1'
#
loop_
_entity.id
_entity.type
_entity.pdbx_description
1 polymer ?
#
loop_
_entity_poly.entity_id
_entity_poly.type
_entity_poly.pdbx_seq_one_letter_code
_entity_poly.pdbx_strand_id
1 'polypeptide(L)'
;MSPTDRKPNQASGGITDPSTLEGSGGPAPEQRSQRAAAEPPQRVESQVARPLQEGPRATFAAVKPPALNLPQGGGAMRSIGETFKANPVTGTASSSIPIPLTPAPHGPTPPLSISYDSGSGNGLFGHGWSLGVGQLSRRTDKHLPEYRDSEDSDELLFGGEGLVPWLETVG
;
A
#
# COMPACT_ATOMS: atom_id res chain seq x y z
N MET A 1 -30.39 24.93 45.57
CA MET A 1 -30.18 26.33 46.01
C MET A 1 -29.17 26.96 45.07
N SER A 2 -29.68 27.75 44.11
CA SER A 2 -29.00 28.68 43.19
C SER A 2 -28.27 29.81 43.98
N PRO A 3 -27.68 30.89 43.40
CA PRO A 3 -27.74 31.39 42.00
C PRO A 3 -26.43 32.01 41.40
N THR A 4 -26.27 32.04 40.05
CA THR A 4 -26.19 33.26 39.16
C THR A 4 -24.75 33.83 38.99
N ASP A 5 -24.22 34.41 37.89
CA ASP A 5 -24.61 35.20 36.69
C ASP A 5 -23.71 34.79 35.48
N ARG A 6 -24.07 34.76 34.18
CA ARG A 6 -24.69 35.69 33.20
C ARG A 6 -23.66 36.49 32.36
N LYS A 7 -23.87 36.38 31.03
CA LYS A 7 -23.19 36.91 29.82
C LYS A 7 -22.96 38.46 29.79
N PRO A 8 -22.73 39.10 28.62
CA PRO A 8 -21.67 39.02 27.58
C PRO A 8 -21.00 40.42 27.42
N ASN A 9 -20.08 40.62 26.47
CA ASN A 9 -19.82 41.98 25.99
C ASN A 9 -19.71 42.06 24.46
N GLN A 10 -20.58 42.90 23.90
CA GLN A 10 -20.68 43.41 22.54
C GLN A 10 -20.55 44.93 22.62
N ALA A 11 -20.46 45.58 21.45
CA ALA A 11 -20.53 47.02 21.19
C ALA A 11 -19.16 47.71 21.06
N SER A 12 -18.94 48.60 20.10
CA SER A 12 -19.87 49.62 19.56
C SER A 12 -19.65 49.79 18.04
N GLY A 13 -20.68 50.03 17.21
CA GLY A 13 -21.47 51.27 17.11
C GLY A 13 -20.74 52.22 16.15
N GLY A 14 -21.21 52.58 14.95
CA GLY A 14 -22.48 53.23 14.60
C GLY A 14 -22.15 54.62 14.01
N ILE A 15 -22.17 54.76 12.67
CA ILE A 15 -23.06 55.65 11.87
C ILE A 15 -22.89 57.18 12.09
N THR A 16 -22.41 57.91 11.07
CA THR A 16 -23.06 59.05 10.34
C THR A 16 -22.03 59.89 9.54
N ASP A 17 -22.11 59.83 8.21
CA ASP A 17 -22.35 60.90 7.19
C ASP A 17 -21.76 62.35 7.32
N PRO A 18 -21.87 63.23 6.28
CA PRO A 18 -20.73 63.73 5.50
C PRO A 18 -20.60 65.28 5.54
N SER A 19 -19.61 65.85 4.83
CA SER A 19 -19.60 67.18 4.15
C SER A 19 -18.34 68.03 4.37
N THR A 20 -18.12 68.91 3.37
CA THR A 20 -17.40 70.21 3.39
C THR A 20 -16.05 70.18 2.64
N LEU A 21 -15.98 70.56 1.36
CA LEU A 21 -16.07 71.89 0.70
C LEU A 21 -14.93 72.86 1.02
N GLU A 22 -14.24 73.27 -0.05
CA GLU A 22 -13.62 74.58 -0.31
C GLU A 22 -12.46 75.02 0.61
N GLY A 23 -11.43 75.76 0.20
CA GLY A 23 -11.07 76.46 -1.03
C GLY A 23 -9.58 76.85 -0.89
N SER A 24 -8.85 77.10 -1.98
CA SER A 24 -8.66 78.43 -2.58
C SER A 24 -7.30 79.05 -2.23
N GLY A 25 -6.50 79.35 -3.26
CA GLY A 25 -5.34 80.26 -3.17
C GLY A 25 -4.32 80.11 -4.29
N GLY A 26 -4.46 80.91 -5.37
CA GLY A 26 -3.42 81.13 -6.40
C GLY A 26 -2.27 82.05 -5.91
N PRO A 27 -1.34 82.58 -6.75
CA PRO A 27 -1.39 82.76 -8.22
C PRO A 27 -0.14 82.27 -9.02
N ALA A 28 -0.22 82.43 -10.35
CA ALA A 28 0.75 82.14 -11.45
C ALA A 28 2.02 83.06 -11.44
N PRO A 29 3.02 82.99 -12.39
CA PRO A 29 3.09 82.25 -13.66
C PRO A 29 4.44 81.61 -14.12
N GLU A 30 4.30 80.75 -15.15
CA GLU A 30 5.18 80.47 -16.32
C GLU A 30 6.69 80.18 -16.18
N GLN A 31 7.10 78.97 -16.63
CA GLN A 31 8.01 78.81 -17.78
C GLN A 31 8.08 77.37 -18.34
N ARG A 32 7.65 77.25 -19.60
CA ARG A 32 8.23 76.48 -20.73
C ARG A 32 8.29 74.93 -20.71
N SER A 33 7.40 74.36 -21.51
CA SER A 33 7.57 73.22 -22.44
C SER A 33 8.31 71.97 -21.96
N GLN A 34 7.55 70.90 -21.69
CA GLN A 34 7.44 69.70 -22.55
C GLN A 34 6.73 68.55 -21.82
N ARG A 35 5.92 67.80 -22.58
CA ARG A 35 5.86 66.32 -22.62
C ARG A 35 4.51 65.66 -22.28
N ALA A 36 4.07 64.92 -23.31
CA ALA A 36 3.28 63.68 -23.33
C ALA A 36 1.76 63.74 -23.04
N ALA A 37 1.02 63.40 -24.09
CA ALA A 37 -0.41 63.12 -24.09
C ALA A 37 -0.76 61.86 -23.27
N ALA A 38 -2.01 61.84 -22.80
CA ALA A 38 -2.60 60.91 -21.85
C ALA A 38 -2.42 59.42 -22.19
N GLU A 39 -2.09 58.64 -21.16
CA GLU A 39 -1.97 57.18 -21.18
C GLU A 39 -3.36 56.54 -20.98
N PRO A 40 -3.78 55.57 -21.81
CA PRO A 40 -5.09 54.92 -21.72
C PRO A 40 -5.21 54.02 -20.48
N PRO A 41 -6.44 53.70 -20.00
CA PRO A 41 -6.63 52.97 -18.76
C PRO A 41 -6.02 51.57 -18.84
N GLN A 42 -5.28 51.21 -17.79
CA GLN A 42 -4.60 49.92 -17.66
C GLN A 42 -5.61 48.77 -17.70
N ARG A 43 -5.41 47.86 -18.66
CA ARG A 43 -6.10 46.59 -18.80
C ARG A 43 -5.88 45.77 -17.52
N VAL A 44 -6.97 45.40 -16.84
CA VAL A 44 -6.94 44.38 -15.78
C VAL A 44 -6.43 43.09 -16.42
N GLU A 45 -5.20 42.71 -16.10
CA GLU A 45 -4.64 41.43 -16.52
C GLU A 45 -5.46 40.32 -15.88
N SER A 46 -6.27 39.66 -16.70
CA SER A 46 -6.91 38.40 -16.37
C SER A 46 -5.83 37.43 -15.91
N GLN A 47 -5.80 37.13 -14.62
CA GLN A 47 -4.92 36.11 -14.06
C GLN A 47 -5.13 34.83 -14.86
N VAL A 48 -4.14 34.48 -15.68
CA VAL A 48 -4.09 33.21 -16.39
C VAL A 48 -4.09 32.14 -15.30
N ALA A 49 -5.14 31.33 -15.29
CA ALA A 49 -5.27 30.21 -14.37
C ALA A 49 -3.95 29.42 -14.37
N ARG A 50 -3.40 29.19 -13.17
CA ARG A 50 -2.24 28.33 -12.99
C ARG A 50 -2.51 27.02 -13.75
N PRO A 51 -1.61 26.55 -14.64
CA PRO A 51 -1.82 25.26 -15.24
C PRO A 51 -1.95 24.26 -14.10
N LEU A 52 -3.05 23.50 -14.07
CA LEU A 52 -3.11 22.30 -13.25
C LEU A 52 -1.89 21.48 -13.63
N GLN A 53 -0.96 21.35 -12.69
CA GLN A 53 0.17 20.47 -12.84
C GLN A 53 -0.39 19.04 -12.92
N GLU A 54 -0.69 18.59 -14.13
CA GLU A 54 -1.00 17.20 -14.40
C GLU A 54 0.27 16.41 -14.10
N GLY A 55 0.32 15.84 -12.90
CA GLY A 55 1.32 14.84 -12.54
C GLY A 55 1.32 13.72 -13.58
N PRO A 56 2.42 12.94 -13.70
CA PRO A 56 2.60 11.99 -14.80
C PRO A 56 1.38 11.09 -14.97
N ARG A 57 0.54 11.39 -15.98
CA ARG A 57 -0.49 10.45 -16.39
C ARG A 57 0.25 9.27 -16.98
N ALA A 58 0.08 8.10 -16.37
CA ALA A 58 0.53 6.85 -16.95
C ALA A 58 -0.15 6.70 -18.31
N THR A 59 0.53 7.11 -19.38
CA THR A 59 0.10 6.84 -20.75
C THR A 59 0.21 5.34 -20.96
N PHE A 60 -0.79 4.73 -21.59
CA PHE A 60 -0.82 3.30 -21.95
C PHE A 60 0.44 2.83 -22.73
N ALA A 61 1.20 3.78 -23.29
CA ALA A 61 2.51 3.57 -23.92
C ALA A 61 3.60 3.00 -22.99
N ALA A 62 3.41 2.96 -21.66
CA ALA A 62 4.38 2.42 -20.72
C ALA A 62 4.35 0.87 -20.58
N VAL A 63 3.38 0.18 -21.21
CA VAL A 63 3.31 -1.28 -21.21
C VAL A 63 3.87 -1.81 -22.53
N LYS A 64 5.03 -2.46 -22.47
CA LYS A 64 5.64 -3.10 -23.65
C LYS A 64 4.71 -4.20 -24.18
N PRO A 65 4.33 -4.19 -25.47
CA PRO A 65 3.49 -5.24 -26.03
C PRO A 65 4.25 -6.59 -26.03
N PRO A 66 3.55 -7.73 -25.80
CA PRO A 66 4.19 -9.04 -25.85
C PRO A 66 4.68 -9.33 -27.26
N ALA A 67 5.92 -9.78 -27.39
CA ALA A 67 6.50 -10.19 -28.66
C ALA A 67 6.37 -11.72 -28.83
N LEU A 68 5.87 -12.16 -29.97
CA LEU A 68 5.78 -13.58 -30.32
C LEU A 68 7.10 -14.02 -30.95
N ASN A 69 7.91 -14.77 -30.20
CA ASN A 69 9.17 -15.33 -30.67
C ASN A 69 9.13 -16.85 -30.55
N LEU A 70 9.80 -17.56 -31.47
CA LEU A 70 10.03 -18.98 -31.28
C LEU A 70 11.01 -19.22 -30.14
N PRO A 71 10.86 -20.31 -29.36
CA PRO A 71 11.86 -20.70 -28.39
C PRO A 71 13.17 -20.98 -29.14
N GLN A 72 14.21 -20.24 -28.83
CA GLN A 72 15.54 -20.54 -29.33
C GLN A 72 16.01 -21.83 -28.64
N GLY A 73 16.28 -22.87 -29.44
CA GLY A 73 16.74 -24.16 -28.94
C GLY A 73 18.10 -24.08 -28.23
N GLY A 74 18.34 -24.99 -27.29
CA GLY A 74 19.59 -25.09 -26.50
C GLY A 74 20.21 -26.50 -26.50
N GLY A 75 21.43 -26.62 -25.94
CA GLY A 75 22.23 -27.86 -25.86
C GLY A 75 22.83 -28.16 -24.48
N ALA A 76 22.32 -27.51 -23.41
CA ALA A 76 22.77 -27.74 -22.04
C ALA A 76 21.84 -28.74 -21.32
N MET A 77 22.40 -29.81 -20.77
CA MET A 77 21.70 -30.66 -19.81
C MET A 77 21.75 -30.02 -18.41
N ARG A 78 20.60 -29.92 -17.76
CA ARG A 78 20.45 -29.38 -16.40
C ARG A 78 19.93 -30.48 -15.48
N SER A 79 20.25 -30.40 -14.18
CA SER A 79 19.66 -31.29 -13.18
C SER A 79 18.18 -30.99 -12.96
N ILE A 80 17.53 -31.75 -12.08
CA ILE A 80 16.10 -31.60 -11.77
C ILE A 80 15.83 -30.48 -10.76
N GLY A 81 16.85 -29.71 -10.38
CA GLY A 81 16.72 -28.62 -9.39
C GLY A 81 16.67 -29.11 -7.94
N GLU A 82 17.13 -30.33 -7.70
CA GLU A 82 17.21 -30.93 -6.37
C GLU A 82 18.23 -30.22 -5.48
N THR A 83 17.93 -30.17 -4.17
CA THR A 83 18.84 -29.64 -3.16
C THR A 83 18.99 -30.65 -2.02
N PHE A 84 20.17 -30.71 -1.42
CA PHE A 84 20.48 -31.54 -0.25
C PHE A 84 21.13 -30.67 0.83
N LYS A 85 20.71 -30.86 2.08
CA LYS A 85 21.23 -30.15 3.25
C LYS A 85 21.26 -31.08 4.46
N ALA A 86 22.32 -30.98 5.26
CA ALA A 86 22.37 -31.59 6.59
C ALA A 86 21.98 -30.55 7.64
N ASN A 87 21.11 -30.92 8.59
CA ASN A 87 20.81 -30.10 9.75
C ASN A 87 21.88 -30.37 10.84
N PRO A 88 22.74 -29.39 11.18
CA PRO A 88 23.82 -29.61 12.14
C PRO A 88 23.34 -29.78 13.58
N VAL A 89 22.12 -29.33 13.90
CA VAL A 89 21.58 -29.40 15.27
C VAL A 89 20.94 -30.76 15.54
N THR A 90 20.14 -31.26 14.61
CA THR A 90 19.44 -32.55 14.75
C THR A 90 20.22 -33.73 14.18
N GLY A 91 21.24 -33.47 13.35
CA GLY A 91 21.96 -34.49 12.59
C GLY A 91 21.14 -35.12 11.46
N THR A 92 19.96 -34.57 11.13
CA THR A 92 19.11 -35.10 10.06
C THR A 92 19.59 -34.66 8.67
N ALA A 93 19.36 -35.52 7.68
CA ALA A 93 19.56 -35.20 6.29
C ALA A 93 18.21 -34.74 5.69
N SER A 94 18.26 -33.67 4.90
CA SER A 94 17.09 -33.10 4.24
C SER A 94 17.35 -32.91 2.75
N SER A 95 16.34 -33.18 1.92
CA SER A 95 16.40 -32.95 0.47
C SER A 95 15.11 -32.32 -0.02
N SER A 96 15.15 -31.59 -1.12
CA SER A 96 13.95 -31.07 -1.78
C SER A 96 14.08 -31.21 -3.29
N ILE A 97 13.05 -31.78 -3.91
CA ILE A 97 12.93 -31.97 -5.35
C ILE A 97 11.71 -31.18 -5.83
N PRO A 98 11.89 -30.09 -6.61
CA PRO A 98 10.76 -29.32 -7.13
C PRO A 98 9.99 -30.10 -8.19
N ILE A 99 8.67 -30.00 -8.16
CA ILE A 99 7.80 -30.56 -9.20
C ILE A 99 7.54 -29.45 -10.22
N PRO A 100 8.03 -29.58 -11.47
CA PRO A 100 7.82 -28.57 -12.49
C PRO A 100 6.35 -28.60 -12.93
N LEU A 101 5.59 -27.59 -12.52
CA LEU A 101 4.24 -27.37 -12.99
C LEU A 101 4.24 -26.41 -14.18
N THR A 102 3.30 -26.64 -15.11
CA THR A 102 3.02 -25.68 -16.16
C THR A 102 2.48 -24.39 -15.52
N PRO A 103 3.01 -23.20 -15.89
CA PRO A 103 2.49 -21.95 -15.39
C PRO A 103 0.99 -21.80 -15.67
N ALA A 104 0.24 -21.36 -14.66
CA ALA A 104 -1.17 -21.04 -14.80
C ALA A 104 -1.35 -19.91 -15.83
N PRO A 105 -2.27 -20.05 -16.81
CA PRO A 105 -2.49 -19.02 -17.84
C PRO A 105 -2.84 -17.64 -17.27
N HIS A 106 -3.58 -17.64 -16.15
CA HIS A 106 -4.05 -16.44 -15.46
C HIS A 106 -3.96 -16.64 -13.95
N GLY A 107 -2.76 -16.53 -13.38
CA GLY A 107 -2.60 -16.51 -11.92
C GLY A 107 -1.30 -17.15 -11.41
N PRO A 108 -1.18 -17.26 -10.08
CA PRO A 108 -0.03 -17.91 -9.46
C PRO A 108 -0.11 -19.43 -9.66
N THR A 109 1.05 -20.04 -9.92
CA THR A 109 1.21 -21.50 -9.91
C THR A 109 1.73 -21.90 -8.53
N PRO A 110 1.07 -22.80 -7.79
CA PRO A 110 1.53 -23.17 -6.46
C PRO A 110 2.90 -23.86 -6.59
N PRO A 111 3.90 -23.44 -5.80
CA PRO A 111 5.16 -24.18 -5.76
C PRO A 111 4.89 -25.54 -5.11
N LEU A 112 5.24 -26.62 -5.81
CA LEU A 112 5.18 -27.98 -5.27
C LEU A 112 6.58 -28.57 -5.24
N SER A 113 6.91 -29.25 -4.16
CA SER A 113 8.15 -30.01 -4.02
C SER A 113 7.92 -31.25 -3.17
N ILE A 114 8.63 -32.33 -3.50
CA ILE A 114 8.75 -33.48 -2.62
C ILE A 114 9.96 -33.24 -1.71
N SER A 115 9.73 -33.24 -0.41
CA SER A 115 10.73 -32.99 0.61
C SER A 115 11.05 -34.26 1.36
N TYR A 116 12.34 -34.51 1.58
CA TYR A 116 12.86 -35.58 2.41
C TYR A 116 13.39 -35.00 3.72
N ASP A 117 13.10 -35.67 4.84
CA ASP A 117 13.79 -35.50 6.11
C ASP A 117 14.00 -36.88 6.75
N SER A 118 15.24 -37.22 7.08
CA SER A 118 15.61 -38.55 7.60
C SER A 118 15.06 -38.83 9.01
N GLY A 119 14.60 -37.81 9.73
CA GLY A 119 13.95 -37.95 11.04
C GLY A 119 12.42 -38.09 10.93
N SER A 120 11.85 -37.97 9.73
CA SER A 120 10.42 -38.04 9.50
C SER A 120 9.93 -39.48 9.32
N GLY A 121 8.66 -39.71 9.70
CA GLY A 121 8.03 -41.04 9.65
C GLY A 121 7.65 -41.51 8.25
N ASN A 122 6.82 -42.55 8.20
CA ASN A 122 6.23 -43.04 6.95
C ASN A 122 5.11 -42.12 6.46
N GLY A 123 5.09 -41.85 5.16
CA GLY A 123 4.01 -41.13 4.50
C GLY A 123 3.65 -41.76 3.14
N LEU A 124 2.77 -41.07 2.41
CA LEU A 124 2.28 -41.50 1.09
C LEU A 124 3.39 -41.67 0.05
N PHE A 125 4.49 -40.93 0.21
CA PHE A 125 5.64 -40.94 -0.71
C PHE A 125 6.80 -41.80 -0.21
N GLY A 126 6.57 -42.60 0.85
CA GLY A 126 7.57 -43.45 1.48
C GLY A 126 8.10 -42.87 2.80
N HIS A 127 9.09 -43.55 3.37
CA HIS A 127 9.71 -43.14 4.62
C HIS A 127 10.51 -41.85 4.46
N GLY A 128 10.29 -40.87 5.34
CA GLY A 128 10.98 -39.59 5.32
C GLY A 128 10.53 -38.62 4.22
N TRP A 129 9.70 -39.06 3.27
CA TRP A 129 9.23 -38.24 2.15
C TRP A 129 7.84 -37.66 2.39
N SER A 130 7.68 -36.38 2.05
CA SER A 130 6.42 -35.65 2.15
C SER A 130 6.24 -34.69 0.96
N LEU A 131 5.00 -34.29 0.70
CA LEU A 131 4.69 -33.26 -0.29
C LEU A 131 4.49 -31.93 0.44
N GLY A 132 5.19 -30.89 0.00
CA GLY A 132 5.06 -29.53 0.55
C GLY A 132 3.72 -28.90 0.14
N VAL A 133 2.68 -29.10 0.94
CA VAL A 133 1.38 -28.43 0.80
C VAL A 133 1.01 -27.74 2.11
N GLY A 134 0.33 -26.60 2.01
CA GLY A 134 -0.22 -25.92 3.18
C GLY A 134 -1.27 -26.80 3.85
N GLN A 135 -1.14 -27.03 5.16
CA GLN A 135 -2.04 -27.87 5.93
C GLN A 135 -2.40 -27.18 7.25
N LEU A 136 -3.68 -27.27 7.61
CA LEU A 136 -4.19 -26.99 8.94
C LEU A 136 -4.44 -28.34 9.64
N SER A 137 -3.92 -28.52 10.85
CA SER A 137 -4.15 -29.71 11.66
C SER A 137 -4.56 -29.35 13.08
N ARG A 138 -5.26 -30.26 13.77
CA ARG A 138 -5.46 -30.14 15.21
C ARG A 138 -4.23 -30.68 15.94
N ARG A 139 -3.84 -30.02 17.02
CA ARG A 139 -2.73 -30.45 17.86
C ARG A 139 -3.08 -31.76 18.59
N THR A 140 -2.23 -32.77 18.43
CA THR A 140 -2.45 -34.10 19.04
C THR A 140 -1.33 -34.54 19.98
N ASP A 141 -0.26 -33.75 20.11
CA ASP A 141 0.92 -34.07 20.93
C ASP A 141 0.69 -33.88 22.43
N LYS A 142 -0.25 -33.00 22.83
CA LYS A 142 -0.58 -32.69 24.23
C LYS A 142 -1.81 -33.42 24.75
N HIS A 143 -2.88 -33.44 23.96
CA HIS A 143 -4.16 -34.06 24.30
C HIS A 143 -4.88 -34.52 23.02
N LEU A 144 -5.89 -35.36 23.18
CA LEU A 144 -6.74 -35.78 22.07
C LEU A 144 -7.72 -34.63 21.74
N PRO A 145 -7.84 -34.21 20.47
CA PRO A 145 -8.83 -33.19 20.09
C PRO A 145 -10.26 -33.63 20.41
N GLU A 146 -11.04 -32.74 21.00
CA GLU A 146 -12.44 -32.98 21.38
C GLU A 146 -13.44 -32.56 20.29
N TYR A 147 -12.98 -31.79 19.30
CA TYR A 147 -13.80 -31.27 18.18
C TYR A 147 -15.00 -30.43 18.63
N ARG A 148 -14.91 -29.76 19.79
CA ARG A 148 -15.94 -28.82 20.28
C ARG A 148 -15.61 -27.40 19.84
N ASP A 149 -15.75 -27.14 18.55
CA ASP A 149 -15.31 -25.89 17.90
C ASP A 149 -16.03 -24.64 18.42
N SER A 150 -17.27 -24.76 18.92
CA SER A 150 -18.00 -23.66 19.54
C SER A 150 -17.39 -23.18 20.87
N GLU A 151 -16.61 -24.04 21.52
CA GLU A 151 -15.99 -23.82 22.82
C GLU A 151 -14.49 -23.53 22.69
N ASP A 152 -13.96 -23.45 21.46
CA ASP A 152 -12.53 -23.29 21.16
C ASP A 152 -11.65 -24.32 21.91
N SER A 153 -12.11 -25.58 21.92
CA SER A 153 -11.53 -26.64 22.75
C SER A 153 -10.15 -27.12 22.29
N ASP A 154 -9.81 -26.93 21.01
CA ASP A 154 -8.66 -27.57 20.37
C ASP A 154 -7.70 -26.52 19.78
N GLU A 155 -6.39 -26.73 19.95
CA GLU A 155 -5.38 -25.88 19.32
C GLU A 155 -5.17 -26.28 17.85
N LEU A 156 -5.25 -25.31 16.94
CA LEU A 156 -4.96 -25.51 15.52
C LEU A 156 -3.49 -25.24 15.23
N LEU A 157 -2.90 -26.04 14.34
CA LEU A 157 -1.53 -25.91 13.88
C LEU A 157 -1.49 -25.58 12.38
N PHE A 158 -0.63 -24.65 11.99
CA PHE A 158 -0.28 -24.40 10.60
C PHE A 158 1.24 -24.55 10.43
N GLY A 159 1.67 -25.44 9.52
CA GLY A 159 3.11 -25.69 9.34
C GLY A 159 3.83 -26.23 10.58
N GLY A 160 3.09 -26.81 11.54
CA GLY A 160 3.61 -27.27 12.82
C GLY A 160 3.61 -26.21 13.94
N GLU A 161 3.25 -24.97 13.64
CA GLU A 161 3.16 -23.90 14.62
C GLU A 161 1.72 -23.69 15.11
N GLY A 162 1.55 -23.40 16.40
CA GLY A 162 0.26 -23.13 17.01
C GLY A 162 -0.34 -21.81 16.55
N LEU A 163 -1.59 -21.85 16.09
CA LEU A 163 -2.37 -20.68 15.75
C LEU A 163 -3.04 -20.10 16.99
N VAL A 164 -3.14 -18.78 17.02
CA VAL A 164 -3.86 -18.04 18.07
C VAL A 164 -5.02 -17.27 17.46
N PRO A 165 -6.16 -17.15 18.17
CA PRO A 165 -7.29 -16.35 17.70
C PRO A 165 -6.88 -14.89 17.50
N TRP A 166 -7.40 -14.29 16.44
CA TRP A 166 -7.31 -12.85 16.25
C TRP A 166 -8.29 -12.16 17.20
N LEU A 167 -7.78 -11.33 18.12
CA LEU A 167 -8.62 -10.55 19.02
C LEU A 167 -9.02 -9.24 18.33
N GLU A 168 -10.31 -9.04 18.09
CA GLU A 168 -10.82 -7.73 17.71
C GLU A 168 -10.84 -6.81 18.93
N THR A 169 -10.33 -5.58 18.77
CA THR A 169 -10.45 -4.56 19.82
C THR A 169 -11.91 -4.11 19.85
N VAL A 170 -12.63 -4.49 20.91
CA VAL A 170 -13.96 -3.96 21.20
C VAL A 170 -13.83 -2.46 21.53
N GLY A 171 -14.41 -1.62 20.65
CA GLY A 171 -14.55 -0.18 20.83
C GLY A 171 -15.88 0.22 21.47
#